data_AF-A0A896YYK4-F1
#
_entry.id   AF-A0A896YYK4-F1
#
_cell.length_a   1.000
_cell.length_b   1.000
_cell.length_c   1.000
_cell.angle_alpha   90.00
_cell.angle_beta   90.00
_cell.angle_gamma   90.00
#
_symmetry.space_group_name_H-M   'P 1'
#
loop_
_entity.id
_entity.type
_entity.pdbx_description
1 polymer ?
#
loop_
_entity_poly.entity_id
_entity_poly.type
_entity_poly.pdbx_seq_one_letter_code
_entity_poly.pdbx_strand_id
1 'polypeptide(L)'
;MNKGRKVIDEIRLAKLTKNYSINPYWLLGFVEGEGTFGIKNLSPYFQIAQHNRSAALLEAVKLFLSTLSLKKTSKSSPSVFLNKATNVLSIVISNIDVLYDYIVPFFLELPFQTRKFVYFQLWVVAVKLHKLGYFYETAGRNLLIAIASSINDNRYSTNPKGPVTPPTLEEIAKVLSVEPPFNIKNGDSHHKLSRQLTLEKGGRRGFTVYVYKKGVQIEGSPFSTYGSANRAIGIQSNSRTISRNIDTGKLYKNTYLFTSTNKTV
;
A
#
# COMPACT_ATOMS: atom_id res chain seq x y z
N MET A 1 23.62 25.81 10.90
CA MET A 1 23.97 25.39 12.28
C MET A 1 23.76 23.87 12.42
N ASN A 2 24.78 23.04 12.14
CA ASN A 2 24.71 21.56 12.23
C ASN A 2 26.12 20.90 12.34
N LYS A 3 27.10 21.56 12.98
CA LYS A 3 28.50 21.10 13.00
C LYS A 3 28.88 20.19 14.19
N GLY A 4 27.91 19.52 14.84
CA GLY A 4 28.19 18.73 16.06
C GLY A 4 27.39 17.44 16.24
N ARG A 5 26.67 16.93 15.23
CA ARG A 5 25.85 15.73 15.41
C ARG A 5 26.69 14.47 15.18
N LYS A 6 27.02 13.77 16.27
CA LYS A 6 27.70 12.46 16.24
C LYS A 6 26.79 11.45 15.52
N VAL A 7 27.28 10.87 14.43
CA VAL A 7 26.73 9.63 13.86
C VAL A 7 26.93 8.54 14.93
N ILE A 8 25.86 7.84 15.29
CA ILE A 8 25.94 6.72 16.22
C ILE A 8 26.63 5.58 15.47
N ASP A 9 27.76 5.09 15.97
CA ASP A 9 28.42 3.91 15.41
C ASP A 9 27.60 2.62 15.66
N GLU A 10 27.86 1.58 14.88
CA GLU A 10 27.10 0.32 14.92
C GLU A 10 27.19 -0.39 16.29
N ILE A 11 28.33 -0.28 16.97
CA ILE A 11 28.56 -0.90 18.30
C ILE A 11 27.66 -0.23 19.35
N ARG A 12 27.59 1.11 19.33
CA ARG A 12 26.74 1.90 20.22
C ARG A 12 25.26 1.69 19.90
N LEU A 13 24.90 1.57 18.61
CA LEU A 13 23.55 1.25 18.19
C LEU A 13 23.12 -0.10 18.77
N ALA A 14 23.93 -1.15 18.60
CA ALA A 14 23.64 -2.49 19.11
C ALA A 14 23.46 -2.52 20.64
N LYS A 15 24.28 -1.77 21.39
CA LYS A 15 24.13 -1.64 22.86
C LYS A 15 22.81 -0.98 23.24
N LEU A 16 22.43 0.12 22.58
CA LEU A 16 21.18 0.83 22.86
C LEU A 16 19.94 0.01 22.49
N THR A 17 19.99 -0.75 21.40
CA THR A 17 18.89 -1.62 20.96
C THR A 17 18.51 -2.64 22.03
N LYS A 18 19.49 -3.20 22.77
CA LYS A 18 19.26 -4.18 23.84
C LYS A 18 18.52 -3.62 25.05
N ASN A 19 18.47 -2.29 25.21
CA ASN A 19 17.77 -1.64 26.32
C ASN A 19 16.25 -1.52 26.09
N TYR A 20 15.76 -1.79 24.88
CA TYR A 20 14.34 -1.73 24.58
C TYR A 20 13.71 -3.10 24.74
N SER A 21 12.80 -3.23 25.72
CA SER A 21 11.92 -4.39 25.84
C SER A 21 10.60 -4.12 25.11
N ILE A 22 10.55 -4.51 23.83
CA ILE A 22 9.35 -4.36 23.00
C ILE A 22 8.47 -5.59 23.19
N ASN A 23 7.25 -5.36 23.66
CA ASN A 23 6.20 -6.37 23.75
C ASN A 23 5.00 -5.98 22.86
N PRO A 24 4.00 -6.87 22.65
CA PRO A 24 2.89 -6.58 21.75
C PRO A 24 2.11 -5.31 22.08
N TYR A 25 1.80 -5.07 23.35
CA TYR A 25 1.04 -3.90 23.80
C TYR A 25 1.83 -2.60 23.67
N TRP A 26 3.14 -2.65 23.97
CA TRP A 26 4.03 -1.52 23.75
C TRP A 26 4.08 -1.14 22.26
N LEU A 27 4.21 -2.14 21.38
CA LEU A 27 4.24 -1.90 19.94
C LEU A 27 2.90 -1.33 19.45
N LEU A 28 1.77 -1.85 19.93
CA LEU A 28 0.46 -1.29 19.60
C LEU A 28 0.38 0.19 20.01
N GLY A 29 0.69 0.53 21.26
CA GLY A 29 0.64 1.92 21.72
C GLY A 29 1.53 2.85 20.88
N PHE A 30 2.73 2.38 20.52
CA PHE A 30 3.63 3.11 19.64
C PHE A 30 3.06 3.28 18.22
N VAL A 31 2.43 2.23 17.67
CA VAL A 31 1.77 2.27 16.35
C VAL A 31 0.53 3.16 16.37
N GLU A 32 -0.22 3.23 17.47
CA GLU A 32 -1.35 4.14 17.62
C GLU A 32 -0.91 5.61 17.61
N GLY A 33 0.29 5.94 18.07
CA GLY A 33 0.91 7.26 17.88
C GLY A 33 1.54 7.46 16.50
N GLU A 34 2.55 6.66 16.17
CA GLU A 34 3.53 6.92 15.08
C GLU A 34 3.34 6.01 13.85
N GLY A 35 2.52 4.97 13.97
CA GLY A 35 2.30 3.99 12.92
C GLY A 35 1.30 4.46 11.87
N THR A 36 1.51 4.02 10.63
CA THR A 36 0.65 4.28 9.48
C THR A 36 0.20 2.97 8.85
N PHE A 37 -1.13 2.78 8.79
CA PHE A 37 -1.78 1.81 7.90
C PHE A 37 -2.22 2.57 6.65
N GLY A 38 -1.45 2.44 5.56
CA GLY A 38 -1.58 3.28 4.38
C GLY A 38 -1.84 2.49 3.11
N ILE A 39 -2.36 3.17 2.09
CA ILE A 39 -2.51 2.65 0.74
C ILE A 39 -1.82 3.62 -0.23
N LYS A 40 -0.83 3.14 -0.97
CA LYS A 40 -0.08 3.92 -1.96
C LYS A 40 -0.15 3.25 -3.31
N ASN A 41 -0.60 3.97 -4.33
CA ASN A 41 -0.84 3.42 -5.68
C ASN A 41 -1.76 2.18 -5.66
N LEU A 42 -2.80 2.19 -4.84
CA LEU A 42 -3.69 1.04 -4.60
C LEU A 42 -2.98 -0.21 -4.08
N SER A 43 -1.81 -0.06 -3.43
CA SER A 43 -1.13 -1.14 -2.71
C SER A 43 -1.07 -0.82 -1.22
N PRO A 44 -1.54 -1.70 -0.33
CA PRO A 44 -1.44 -1.48 1.10
C PRO A 44 0.02 -1.56 1.57
N TYR A 45 0.35 -0.76 2.58
CA TYR A 45 1.60 -0.83 3.30
C TYR A 45 1.39 -0.50 4.78
N PHE A 46 2.25 -1.06 5.62
CA PHE A 46 2.42 -0.70 7.01
C PHE A 46 3.75 0.06 7.15
N GLN A 47 3.73 1.15 7.92
CA GLN A 47 4.92 1.95 8.15
C GLN A 47 4.99 2.46 9.58
N ILE A 48 6.19 2.51 10.12
CA ILE A 48 6.55 3.25 11.33
C ILE A 48 7.69 4.18 10.95
N ALA A 49 7.54 5.47 11.22
CA ALA A 49 8.56 6.47 10.91
C ALA A 49 8.93 7.27 12.15
N GLN A 50 10.22 7.61 12.28
CA GLN A 50 10.70 8.44 13.38
C GLN A 50 11.95 9.20 12.96
N HIS A 51 12.23 10.32 13.64
CA HIS A 51 13.49 11.03 13.44
C HIS A 51 14.71 10.12 13.71
N ASN A 52 15.79 10.29 12.95
CA ASN A 52 17.05 9.54 13.04
C ASN A 52 17.55 9.34 14.48
N ARG A 53 17.35 10.32 15.37
CA ARG A 53 17.70 10.24 16.80
C ARG A 53 17.18 8.97 17.51
N SER A 54 16.10 8.39 17.01
CA SER A 54 15.48 7.18 17.54
C SER A 54 15.87 5.91 16.75
N ALA A 55 17.02 5.91 16.06
CA ALA A 55 17.48 4.78 15.26
C ALA A 55 17.54 3.46 16.07
N ALA A 56 18.05 3.51 17.30
CA ALA A 56 18.12 2.34 18.17
C ALA A 56 16.74 1.75 18.47
N LEU A 57 15.74 2.60 18.68
CA LEU A 57 14.36 2.17 18.89
C LEU A 57 13.79 1.51 17.63
N LEU A 58 13.99 2.13 16.45
CA LEU A 58 13.50 1.55 15.21
C LEU A 58 14.18 0.22 14.88
N GLU A 59 15.47 0.05 15.18
CA GLU A 59 16.14 -1.25 15.02
C GLU A 59 15.58 -2.29 16.00
N ALA A 60 15.27 -1.91 17.24
CA ALA A 60 14.59 -2.80 18.18
C ALA A 60 13.19 -3.21 17.67
N VAL A 61 12.41 -2.26 17.16
CA VAL A 61 11.08 -2.54 16.58
C VAL A 61 11.19 -3.47 15.38
N LYS A 62 12.16 -3.23 14.50
CA LYS A 62 12.42 -4.10 13.33
C LYS A 62 12.80 -5.51 13.76
N LEU A 63 13.65 -5.67 14.78
CA LEU A 63 13.99 -6.98 15.34
C LEU A 63 12.76 -7.67 15.93
N PHE A 64 11.93 -6.96 16.69
CA PHE A 64 10.68 -7.51 17.19
C PHE A 64 9.77 -7.97 16.06
N LEU A 65 9.55 -7.15 15.03
CA LEU A 65 8.73 -7.48 13.87
C LEU A 65 9.28 -8.67 13.07
N SER A 66 10.61 -8.84 12.97
CA SER A 66 11.18 -10.00 12.30
C SER A 66 10.91 -11.30 13.07
N THR A 67 10.80 -11.26 14.40
CA THR A 67 10.39 -12.45 15.18
C THR A 67 8.96 -12.91 14.88
N LEU A 68 8.07 -12.00 14.45
CA LEU A 68 6.73 -12.35 14.00
C LEU A 68 6.78 -13.17 12.70
N SER A 69 7.64 -12.75 11.75
CA SER A 69 7.81 -13.39 10.44
C SER A 69 8.40 -14.81 10.52
N LEU A 70 9.25 -15.09 11.53
CA LEU A 70 9.95 -16.38 11.67
C LEU A 70 9.02 -17.58 11.98
N LYS A 71 7.74 -17.34 12.30
CA LYS A 71 6.80 -18.41 12.67
C LYS A 71 6.26 -19.24 11.50
N LYS A 72 6.42 -18.79 10.25
CA LYS A 72 6.09 -19.55 9.02
C LYS A 72 7.05 -19.19 7.89
N THR A 73 7.17 -20.06 6.89
CA THR A 73 8.17 -20.20 5.82
C THR A 73 8.47 -18.99 4.91
N SER A 74 8.01 -17.77 5.22
CA SER A 74 8.26 -16.58 4.39
C SER A 74 9.60 -15.91 4.72
N LYS A 75 10.54 -15.89 3.75
CA LYS A 75 11.88 -15.30 3.87
C LYS A 75 11.92 -13.76 3.78
N SER A 76 10.78 -13.06 3.87
CA SER A 76 10.76 -11.60 3.75
C SER A 76 10.78 -10.90 5.10
N SER A 77 11.96 -10.39 5.46
CA SER A 77 12.16 -9.50 6.60
C SER A 77 11.62 -8.09 6.32
N PRO A 78 11.14 -7.36 7.35
CA PRO A 78 10.84 -5.93 7.23
C PRO A 78 12.06 -5.15 6.71
N SER A 79 11.84 -4.17 5.83
CA SER A 79 12.91 -3.32 5.29
C SER A 79 12.91 -1.95 5.98
N VAL A 80 14.10 -1.42 6.26
CA VAL A 80 14.30 -0.09 6.84
C VAL A 80 14.89 0.83 5.78
N PHE A 81 14.25 1.98 5.61
CA PHE A 81 14.67 3.00 4.66
C PHE A 81 14.96 4.30 5.41
N LEU A 82 16.05 4.98 5.06
CA LEU A 82 16.37 6.32 5.54
C LEU A 82 16.02 7.35 4.47
N ASN A 83 15.14 8.29 4.82
CA ASN A 83 14.94 9.50 4.04
C ASN A 83 16.02 10.54 4.44
N LYS A 84 17.02 10.71 3.57
CA LYS A 84 18.15 11.63 3.79
C LYS A 84 17.72 13.11 3.83
N ALA A 85 16.66 13.48 3.12
CA ALA A 85 16.21 14.88 3.06
C ALA A 85 15.55 15.33 4.36
N THR A 86 14.79 14.43 5.00
CA THR A 86 14.03 14.75 6.22
C THR A 86 14.69 14.23 7.50
N ASN A 87 15.80 13.49 7.40
CA ASN A 87 16.40 12.74 8.52
C ASN A 87 15.40 11.83 9.24
N VAL A 88 14.43 11.30 8.50
CA VAL A 88 13.43 10.36 9.01
C VAL A 88 13.82 8.95 8.59
N LEU A 89 13.90 8.07 9.57
CA LEU A 89 14.00 6.63 9.38
C LEU A 89 12.59 6.05 9.30
N SER A 90 12.39 5.07 8.44
CA SER A 90 11.10 4.42 8.26
C SER A 90 11.26 2.91 8.09
N ILE A 91 10.56 2.15 8.91
CA ILE A 91 10.32 0.73 8.70
C ILE A 91 9.11 0.63 7.79
N VAL A 92 9.24 -0.04 6.64
CA VAL A 92 8.13 -0.20 5.68
C VAL A 92 7.95 -1.67 5.34
N ILE A 93 6.71 -2.14 5.45
CA ILE A 93 6.29 -3.47 5.03
C ILE A 93 5.20 -3.29 3.99
N SER A 94 5.44 -3.78 2.77
CA SER A 94 4.50 -3.70 1.64
C SER A 94 4.31 -5.04 0.92
N ASN A 95 4.99 -6.10 1.37
CA ASN A 95 4.78 -7.44 0.86
C ASN A 95 3.41 -7.96 1.34
N ILE A 96 2.52 -8.23 0.40
CA ILE A 96 1.13 -8.67 0.69
C ILE A 96 1.08 -9.93 1.54
N ASP A 97 1.96 -10.90 1.28
CA ASP A 97 2.03 -12.13 2.07
C ASP A 97 2.44 -11.79 3.52
N VAL A 98 3.44 -10.92 3.73
CA VAL A 98 3.82 -10.51 5.10
C VAL A 98 2.70 -9.77 5.82
N LEU A 99 2.04 -8.84 5.12
CA LEU A 99 0.95 -8.07 5.70
C LEU A 99 -0.18 -9.01 6.13
N TYR A 100 -0.59 -9.93 5.26
CA TYR A 100 -1.71 -10.83 5.50
C TYR A 100 -1.38 -11.90 6.55
N ASP A 101 -0.22 -12.55 6.45
CA ASP A 101 0.12 -13.73 7.24
C ASP A 101 0.65 -13.38 8.65
N TYR A 102 1.16 -12.15 8.87
CA TYR A 102 1.76 -11.76 10.16
C TYR A 102 1.24 -10.44 10.73
N ILE A 103 1.21 -9.35 9.95
CA ILE A 103 0.87 -8.02 10.49
C ILE A 103 -0.60 -7.92 10.85
N VAL A 104 -1.48 -8.36 9.94
CA VAL A 104 -2.93 -8.38 10.15
C VAL A 104 -3.32 -9.22 11.37
N PRO A 105 -2.95 -10.51 11.48
CA PRO A 105 -3.35 -11.32 12.63
C PRO A 105 -2.78 -10.78 13.95
N PHE A 106 -1.52 -10.33 13.96
CA PHE A 106 -0.90 -9.75 15.15
C PHE A 106 -1.69 -8.55 15.71
N PHE A 107 -2.09 -7.60 14.85
CA PHE A 107 -2.82 -6.42 15.32
C PHE A 107 -4.31 -6.68 15.58
N LEU A 108 -4.92 -7.67 14.94
CA LEU A 108 -6.32 -8.04 15.20
C LEU A 108 -6.53 -8.64 16.61
N GLU A 109 -5.49 -9.24 17.19
CA GLU A 109 -5.53 -9.82 18.54
C GLU A 109 -5.33 -8.77 19.65
N LEU A 110 -4.99 -7.53 19.31
CA LEU A 110 -4.63 -6.50 20.29
C LEU A 110 -5.75 -5.45 20.47
N PRO A 111 -5.95 -4.94 21.70
CA PRO A 111 -7.01 -3.99 22.00
C PRO A 111 -6.58 -2.56 21.64
N PHE A 112 -6.90 -2.11 20.42
CA PHE A 112 -6.71 -0.71 20.02
C PHE A 112 -7.49 0.25 20.93
N GLN A 113 -6.85 1.36 21.29
CA GLN A 113 -7.42 2.38 22.16
C GLN A 113 -7.89 3.63 21.41
N THR A 114 -7.58 3.73 20.11
CA THR A 114 -7.86 4.91 19.28
C THR A 114 -8.73 4.59 18.08
N ARG A 115 -9.24 5.65 17.42
CA ARG A 115 -9.94 5.54 16.14
C ARG A 115 -9.09 4.97 15.00
N LYS A 116 -7.77 4.83 15.18
CA LYS A 116 -6.90 4.15 14.22
C LYS A 116 -7.36 2.71 13.96
N PHE A 117 -8.08 2.09 14.89
CA PHE A 117 -8.70 0.78 14.69
C PHE A 117 -9.62 0.74 13.48
N VAL A 118 -10.47 1.76 13.28
CA VAL A 118 -11.41 1.82 12.15
C VAL A 118 -10.65 1.85 10.82
N TYR A 119 -9.59 2.67 10.73
CA TYR A 119 -8.74 2.73 9.54
C TYR A 119 -7.94 1.43 9.33
N PHE A 120 -7.48 0.81 10.42
CA PHE A 120 -6.85 -0.50 10.38
C PHE A 120 -7.80 -1.56 9.82
N GLN A 121 -9.07 -1.60 10.26
CA GLN A 121 -10.05 -2.57 9.75
C GLN A 121 -10.30 -2.40 8.24
N LEU A 122 -10.46 -1.16 7.75
CA LEU A 122 -10.56 -0.90 6.31
C LEU A 122 -9.27 -1.31 5.57
N TRP A 123 -8.11 -1.05 6.16
CA TRP A 123 -6.83 -1.46 5.60
C TRP A 123 -6.66 -2.99 5.57
N VAL A 124 -7.19 -3.72 6.56
CA VAL A 124 -7.24 -5.19 6.56
C VAL A 124 -8.04 -5.69 5.35
N VAL A 125 -9.17 -5.06 5.03
CA VAL A 125 -9.94 -5.39 3.82
C VAL A 125 -9.09 -5.16 2.57
N ALA A 126 -8.36 -4.03 2.48
CA ALA A 126 -7.45 -3.78 1.36
C ALA A 126 -6.36 -4.87 1.21
N VAL A 127 -5.77 -5.35 2.32
CA VAL A 127 -4.80 -6.46 2.29
C VAL A 127 -5.46 -7.75 1.81
N LYS A 128 -6.68 -8.07 2.28
CA LYS A 128 -7.45 -9.24 1.84
C LYS A 128 -7.77 -9.19 0.34
N LEU A 129 -8.16 -8.03 -0.19
CA LEU A 129 -8.45 -7.85 -1.62
C LEU A 129 -7.24 -8.20 -2.51
N HIS A 130 -6.02 -7.88 -2.06
CA HIS A 130 -4.80 -8.27 -2.76
C HIS A 130 -4.49 -9.76 -2.58
N LYS A 131 -4.44 -10.25 -1.34
CA LYS A 131 -4.06 -11.65 -1.04
C LYS A 131 -4.96 -12.66 -1.74
N LEU A 132 -6.27 -12.38 -1.80
CA LEU A 132 -7.28 -13.26 -2.37
C LEU A 132 -7.56 -13.00 -3.86
N GLY A 133 -6.92 -12.00 -4.46
CA GLY A 133 -7.01 -11.72 -5.89
C GLY A 133 -8.19 -10.85 -6.33
N TYR A 134 -9.11 -10.47 -5.44
CA TYR A 134 -10.24 -9.59 -5.77
C TYR A 134 -9.82 -8.24 -6.36
N PHE A 135 -8.62 -7.74 -6.03
CA PHE A 135 -8.08 -6.51 -6.63
C PHE A 135 -7.98 -6.56 -8.17
N TYR A 136 -7.82 -7.75 -8.74
CA TYR A 136 -7.72 -7.94 -10.19
C TYR A 136 -9.08 -8.01 -10.90
N GLU A 137 -10.16 -7.94 -10.14
CA GLU A 137 -11.53 -7.85 -10.62
C GLU A 137 -12.06 -6.43 -10.44
N THR A 138 -12.93 -6.00 -11.35
CA THR A 138 -13.43 -4.61 -11.38
C THR A 138 -14.10 -4.20 -10.08
N ALA A 139 -14.96 -5.07 -9.52
CA ALA A 139 -15.67 -4.81 -8.27
C ALA A 139 -14.70 -4.65 -7.08
N GLY A 140 -13.71 -5.54 -6.96
CA GLY A 140 -12.71 -5.46 -5.90
C GLY A 140 -11.75 -4.28 -6.05
N ARG A 141 -11.39 -3.92 -7.28
CA ARG A 141 -10.60 -2.72 -7.57
C ARG A 141 -11.37 -1.44 -7.18
N ASN A 142 -12.66 -1.35 -7.54
CA ASN A 142 -13.50 -0.22 -7.19
C ASN A 142 -13.67 -0.08 -5.67
N LEU A 143 -13.90 -1.20 -4.98
CA LEU A 143 -13.93 -1.23 -3.51
C LEU A 143 -12.61 -0.72 -2.91
N LEU A 144 -11.46 -1.15 -3.44
CA LEU A 144 -10.16 -0.68 -2.96
C LEU A 144 -9.95 0.83 -3.21
N ILE A 145 -10.43 1.37 -4.33
CA ILE A 145 -10.38 2.81 -4.61
C ILE A 145 -11.19 3.57 -3.55
N ALA A 146 -12.40 3.11 -3.25
CA ALA A 146 -13.26 3.72 -2.24
C ALA A 146 -12.62 3.68 -0.83
N ILE A 147 -12.07 2.52 -0.45
CA ILE A 147 -11.29 2.37 0.80
C ILE A 147 -10.10 3.33 0.83
N ALA A 148 -9.33 3.41 -0.25
CA ALA A 148 -8.14 4.26 -0.34
C ALA A 148 -8.48 5.76 -0.28
N SER A 149 -9.68 6.15 -0.70
CA SER A 149 -10.17 7.53 -0.54
C SER A 149 -10.69 7.84 0.87
N SER A 150 -11.13 6.83 1.63
CA SER A 150 -11.69 7.03 2.98
C SER A 150 -10.69 6.81 4.12
N ILE A 151 -9.61 6.06 3.88
CA ILE A 151 -8.55 5.84 4.89
C ILE A 151 -7.72 7.10 5.08
N ASN A 152 -7.40 7.41 6.34
CA ASN A 152 -6.64 8.60 6.72
C ASN A 152 -7.23 9.86 6.11
N ASP A 153 -8.55 9.82 5.86
CA ASP A 153 -9.25 10.93 5.26
C ASP A 153 -9.09 12.15 6.16
N ASN A 154 -9.07 13.30 5.51
CA ASN A 154 -8.91 14.65 6.01
C ASN A 154 -10.07 15.06 6.93
N ARG A 155 -10.54 14.15 7.77
CA ARG A 155 -11.69 14.27 8.65
C ARG A 155 -11.57 15.47 9.60
N TYR A 156 -10.35 15.84 9.96
CA TYR A 156 -10.04 17.05 10.73
C TYR A 156 -9.39 18.16 9.89
N SER A 157 -9.31 17.98 8.58
CA SER A 157 -8.82 19.00 7.67
C SER A 157 -9.98 19.90 7.26
N THR A 158 -9.66 21.18 7.10
CA THR A 158 -10.59 22.23 6.70
C THR A 158 -10.94 22.19 5.21
N ASN A 159 -10.76 21.04 4.55
CA ASN A 159 -10.97 20.92 3.12
C ASN A 159 -12.47 21.01 2.79
N PRO A 160 -12.90 21.94 1.91
CA PRO A 160 -14.31 22.15 1.60
C PRO A 160 -15.00 20.97 0.91
N LYS A 161 -14.24 19.96 0.44
CA LYS A 161 -14.81 18.75 -0.19
C LYS A 161 -15.47 17.78 0.80
N GLY A 162 -15.38 18.04 2.11
CA GLY A 162 -15.97 17.21 3.16
C GLY A 162 -15.31 15.83 3.28
N PRO A 163 -15.64 15.06 4.33
CA PRO A 163 -15.13 13.70 4.50
C PRO A 163 -15.74 12.76 3.46
N VAL A 164 -14.91 11.91 2.86
CA VAL A 164 -15.33 10.80 1.99
C VAL A 164 -15.98 9.73 2.85
N THR A 165 -17.17 9.29 2.45
CA THR A 165 -17.88 8.21 3.15
C THR A 165 -17.18 6.87 2.86
N PRO A 166 -16.78 6.10 3.88
CA PRO A 166 -16.18 4.78 3.69
C PRO A 166 -17.23 3.78 3.17
N PRO A 167 -16.80 2.70 2.47
CA PRO A 167 -17.70 1.62 2.07
C PRO A 167 -18.40 0.98 3.27
N THR A 168 -19.66 0.63 3.07
CA THR A 168 -20.50 -0.08 4.05
C THR A 168 -20.08 -1.55 4.19
N LEU A 169 -20.50 -2.18 5.28
CA LEU A 169 -20.27 -3.62 5.48
C LEU A 169 -20.95 -4.46 4.41
N GLU A 170 -22.12 -4.05 3.91
CA GLU A 170 -22.85 -4.74 2.84
C GLU A 170 -22.08 -4.68 1.51
N GLU A 171 -21.54 -3.52 1.15
CA GLU A 171 -20.71 -3.37 -0.05
C GLU A 171 -19.43 -4.21 0.02
N ILE A 172 -18.80 -4.25 1.20
CA ILE A 172 -17.62 -5.09 1.44
C ILE A 172 -18.00 -6.57 1.34
N ALA A 173 -19.08 -6.98 2.01
CA ALA A 173 -19.54 -8.37 2.03
C ALA A 173 -19.91 -8.86 0.62
N LYS A 174 -20.58 -8.03 -0.18
CA LYS A 174 -20.95 -8.34 -1.57
C LYS A 174 -19.74 -8.69 -2.44
N VAL A 175 -18.61 -8.02 -2.25
CA VAL A 175 -17.37 -8.33 -2.98
C VAL A 175 -16.71 -9.60 -2.44
N LEU A 176 -16.67 -9.75 -1.12
CA LEU A 176 -15.96 -10.86 -0.46
C LEU A 176 -16.75 -12.18 -0.41
N SER A 177 -18.04 -12.18 -0.75
CA SER A 177 -18.90 -13.38 -0.79
C SER A 177 -18.73 -14.20 -2.07
N VAL A 178 -18.15 -13.61 -3.12
CA VAL A 178 -17.83 -14.33 -4.36
C VAL A 178 -16.62 -15.24 -4.10
N GLU A 179 -16.46 -16.31 -4.88
CA GLU A 179 -15.27 -17.16 -4.76
C GLU A 179 -13.99 -16.34 -5.03
N PRO A 180 -12.94 -16.46 -4.18
CA PRO A 180 -11.72 -15.70 -4.35
C PRO A 180 -10.98 -16.12 -5.63
N PRO A 181 -10.53 -15.16 -6.48
CA PRO A 181 -9.76 -15.48 -7.68
C PRO A 181 -8.46 -16.27 -7.43
N PHE A 182 -7.87 -16.13 -6.24
CA PHE A 182 -6.64 -16.83 -5.88
C PHE A 182 -6.89 -18.00 -4.92
N ASN A 183 -6.44 -19.18 -5.32
CA ASN A 183 -6.37 -20.34 -4.42
C ASN A 183 -5.08 -20.30 -3.59
N ILE A 184 -5.18 -19.82 -2.36
CA ILE A 184 -4.05 -19.72 -1.42
C ILE A 184 -3.75 -21.02 -0.67
N LYS A 185 -4.56 -22.08 -0.82
CA LYS A 185 -4.39 -23.35 -0.08
C LYS A 185 -3.08 -24.06 -0.41
N ASN A 186 -2.58 -23.86 -1.61
CA ASN A 186 -1.33 -24.47 -2.08
C ASN A 186 -0.06 -23.78 -1.52
N GLY A 187 -0.22 -22.73 -0.71
CA GLY A 187 0.91 -22.00 -0.12
C GLY A 187 1.68 -21.11 -1.11
N ASP A 188 1.15 -20.92 -2.31
CA ASP A 188 1.75 -20.04 -3.31
C ASP A 188 1.72 -18.57 -2.86
N SER A 189 2.82 -17.86 -3.12
CA SER A 189 2.92 -16.43 -2.80
C SER A 189 2.00 -15.59 -3.67
N HIS A 190 1.54 -14.46 -3.15
CA HIS A 190 0.78 -13.46 -3.91
C HIS A 190 1.51 -13.08 -5.21
N HIS A 191 2.84 -12.95 -5.18
CA HIS A 191 3.62 -12.64 -6.38
C HIS A 191 3.50 -13.74 -7.46
N LYS A 192 3.51 -15.02 -7.07
CA LYS A 192 3.36 -16.13 -8.01
C LYS A 192 1.95 -16.16 -8.60
N LEU A 193 0.92 -16.05 -7.77
CA LEU A 193 -0.48 -16.08 -8.18
C LEU A 193 -0.84 -14.90 -9.10
N SER A 194 -0.43 -13.69 -8.74
CA SER A 194 -0.63 -12.50 -9.59
C SER A 194 0.09 -12.60 -10.93
N ARG A 195 1.29 -13.20 -10.96
CA ARG A 195 2.01 -13.44 -12.21
C ARG A 195 1.30 -14.46 -13.09
N GLN A 196 0.80 -15.56 -12.52
CA GLN A 196 0.02 -16.57 -13.25
C GLN A 196 -1.23 -15.95 -13.88
N LEU A 197 -2.02 -15.20 -13.10
CA LEU A 197 -3.20 -14.49 -13.61
C LEU A 197 -2.85 -13.51 -14.74
N THR A 198 -1.73 -12.80 -14.61
CA THR A 198 -1.26 -11.89 -15.67
C THR A 198 -0.92 -12.63 -16.97
N LEU A 199 -0.35 -13.83 -16.86
CA LEU A 199 -0.03 -14.67 -18.02
C LEU A 199 -1.31 -15.24 -18.66
N GLU A 200 -2.27 -15.68 -17.86
CA GLU A 200 -3.58 -16.21 -18.31
C GLU A 200 -4.42 -15.14 -19.02
N LYS A 201 -4.46 -13.91 -18.47
CA LYS A 201 -5.10 -12.75 -19.13
C LYS A 201 -4.34 -12.27 -20.37
N GLY A 202 -3.30 -12.99 -20.79
CA GLY A 202 -2.56 -12.71 -22.00
C GLY A 202 -1.73 -11.45 -21.89
N GLY A 203 -1.06 -11.17 -20.76
CA GLY A 203 -0.25 -9.96 -20.52
C GLY A 203 0.87 -9.69 -21.54
N ARG A 204 1.09 -10.58 -22.51
CA ARG A 204 1.92 -10.37 -23.71
C ARG A 204 1.17 -9.71 -24.89
N ARG A 205 -0.16 -9.68 -24.88
CA ARG A 205 -1.05 -9.16 -25.96
C ARG A 205 -1.22 -7.63 -25.92
N GLY A 206 -0.61 -6.94 -24.96
CA GLY A 206 -0.73 -5.49 -24.80
C GLY A 206 -1.90 -5.08 -23.89
N PHE A 207 -1.85 -3.84 -23.38
CA PHE A 207 -2.93 -3.22 -22.60
C PHE A 207 -3.66 -2.22 -23.49
N THR A 208 -4.99 -2.25 -23.54
CA THR A 208 -5.77 -1.18 -24.18
C THR A 208 -5.84 0.01 -23.23
N VAL A 209 -5.36 1.17 -23.65
CA VAL A 209 -5.37 2.40 -22.85
C VAL A 209 -5.99 3.54 -23.65
N TYR A 210 -7.13 4.00 -23.16
CA TYR A 210 -7.75 5.25 -23.61
C TYR A 210 -7.17 6.41 -22.81
N VAL A 211 -6.78 7.48 -23.51
CA VAL A 211 -6.20 8.67 -22.91
C VAL A 211 -7.04 9.87 -23.32
N TYR A 212 -7.54 10.60 -22.33
CA TYR A 212 -8.34 11.80 -22.54
C TYR A 212 -7.59 13.01 -21.99
N LYS A 213 -7.51 14.10 -22.77
CA LYS A 213 -6.97 15.40 -22.36
C LYS A 213 -8.14 16.38 -22.25
N LYS A 214 -8.41 16.88 -21.04
CA LYS A 214 -9.56 17.77 -20.76
C LYS A 214 -10.90 17.19 -21.27
N GLY A 215 -11.09 15.87 -21.11
CA GLY A 215 -12.32 15.17 -21.51
C GLY A 215 -12.35 14.69 -22.96
N VAL A 216 -11.45 15.16 -23.83
CA VAL A 216 -11.39 14.74 -25.25
C VAL A 216 -10.34 13.65 -25.43
N GLN A 217 -10.69 12.56 -26.12
CA GLN A 217 -9.75 11.49 -26.44
C GLN A 217 -8.62 12.03 -27.32
N ILE A 218 -7.36 11.75 -26.97
CA ILE A 218 -6.21 12.24 -27.74
C ILE A 218 -6.01 11.39 -29.00
N GLU A 219 -5.39 11.99 -30.01
CA GLU A 219 -4.98 11.30 -31.23
C GLU A 219 -4.06 10.10 -30.92
N GLY A 220 -4.24 9.00 -31.66
CA GLY A 220 -3.51 7.75 -31.45
C GLY A 220 -4.01 6.87 -30.30
N SER A 221 -4.99 7.33 -29.52
CA SER A 221 -5.70 6.51 -28.55
C SER A 221 -6.80 5.69 -29.25
N PRO A 222 -7.03 4.40 -28.91
CA PRO A 222 -6.40 3.66 -27.81
C PRO A 222 -5.00 3.16 -28.14
N PHE A 223 -4.15 3.12 -27.11
CA PHE A 223 -2.80 2.58 -27.20
C PHE A 223 -2.78 1.11 -26.75
N SER A 224 -1.90 0.31 -27.35
CA SER A 224 -1.70 -1.11 -27.01
C SER A 224 -0.67 -1.35 -25.88
N THR A 225 0.00 -0.30 -25.41
CA THR A 225 0.94 -0.38 -24.27
C THR A 225 0.90 0.89 -23.41
N TYR A 226 1.23 0.75 -22.13
CA TYR A 226 1.47 1.92 -21.27
C TYR A 226 2.62 2.80 -21.78
N GLY A 227 3.64 2.20 -22.41
CA GLY A 227 4.80 2.93 -22.91
C GLY A 227 4.49 3.83 -24.10
N SER A 228 3.67 3.37 -25.04
CA SER A 228 3.20 4.21 -26.15
C SER A 228 2.27 5.32 -25.66
N ALA A 229 1.36 5.00 -24.73
CA ALA A 229 0.48 6.00 -24.12
C ALA A 229 1.27 7.07 -23.33
N ASN A 230 2.33 6.68 -22.60
CA ASN A 230 3.23 7.62 -21.90
C ASN A 230 3.90 8.58 -22.89
N ARG A 231 4.44 8.05 -24.01
CA ARG A 231 5.08 8.88 -25.04
C ARG A 231 4.12 9.90 -25.64
N ALA A 232 2.87 9.51 -25.90
CA ALA A 232 1.85 10.39 -26.46
C ALA A 232 1.53 11.61 -25.59
N ILE A 233 1.83 11.55 -24.28
CA ILE A 233 1.64 12.67 -23.33
C ILE A 233 2.97 13.27 -22.85
N GLY A 234 4.09 12.99 -23.54
CA GLY A 234 5.41 13.55 -23.24
C GLY A 234 6.10 12.98 -22.00
N ILE A 235 5.79 11.73 -21.63
CA ILE A 235 6.41 11.03 -20.51
C ILE A 235 7.32 9.91 -21.05
N GLN A 236 8.41 9.61 -20.35
CA GLN A 236 9.27 8.46 -20.64
C GLN A 236 8.46 7.16 -20.71
N SER A 237 8.73 6.32 -21.71
CA SER A 237 7.97 5.10 -22.00
C SER A 237 7.96 4.10 -20.85
N ASN A 238 9.05 4.01 -20.08
CA ASN A 238 9.19 3.13 -18.91
C ASN A 238 8.48 3.66 -17.63
N SER A 239 7.85 4.83 -17.70
CA SER A 239 7.17 5.42 -16.54
C SER A 239 5.98 4.57 -16.09
N ARG A 240 5.80 4.48 -14.77
CA ARG A 240 4.62 3.86 -14.16
C ARG A 240 3.44 4.83 -14.00
N THR A 241 3.48 6.01 -14.60
CA THR A 241 2.42 7.03 -14.42
C THR A 241 1.05 6.48 -14.82
N ILE A 242 0.90 6.01 -16.05
CA ILE A 242 -0.40 5.54 -16.54
C ILE A 242 -0.87 4.31 -15.77
N SER A 243 -0.02 3.31 -15.57
CA SER A 243 -0.40 2.10 -14.83
C SER A 243 -0.82 2.36 -13.37
N ARG A 244 -0.32 3.45 -12.77
CA ARG A 244 -0.73 3.89 -11.42
C ARG A 244 -2.05 4.68 -11.38
N ASN A 245 -2.45 5.31 -12.49
CA ASN A 245 -3.59 6.24 -12.53
C ASN A 245 -4.77 5.72 -13.36
N ILE A 246 -4.59 4.65 -14.14
CA ILE A 246 -5.65 4.05 -14.96
C ILE A 246 -6.82 3.55 -14.11
N ASP A 247 -8.03 3.90 -14.55
CA ASP A 247 -9.32 3.57 -13.93
C ASP A 247 -9.50 4.11 -12.50
N THR A 248 -8.65 5.04 -12.06
CA THR A 248 -8.79 5.66 -10.73
C THR A 248 -9.78 6.81 -10.69
N GLY A 249 -10.24 7.28 -11.86
CA GLY A 249 -11.03 8.51 -12.00
C GLY A 249 -10.23 9.80 -11.74
N LYS A 250 -8.98 9.72 -11.27
CA LYS A 250 -8.16 10.89 -10.94
C LYS A 250 -7.49 11.47 -12.18
N LEU A 251 -7.50 12.79 -12.28
CA LEU A 251 -6.77 13.50 -13.32
C LEU A 251 -5.27 13.56 -13.00
N TYR A 252 -4.43 13.06 -13.90
CA TYR A 252 -3.00 13.29 -13.85
C TYR A 252 -2.68 14.73 -14.31
N LYS A 253 -1.93 15.46 -13.48
CA LYS A 253 -1.62 16.90 -13.67
C LYS A 253 -2.88 17.75 -13.95
N ASN A 254 -4.02 17.41 -13.32
CA ASN A 254 -5.32 18.05 -13.55
C ASN A 254 -5.74 18.14 -15.04
N THR A 255 -5.19 17.28 -15.90
CA THR A 255 -5.32 17.41 -17.35
C THR A 255 -5.70 16.10 -18.02
N TYR A 256 -5.08 14.99 -17.61
CA TYR A 256 -5.20 13.71 -18.30
C TYR A 256 -5.99 12.69 -17.49
N LEU A 257 -6.92 11.99 -18.14
CA LEU A 257 -7.61 10.83 -17.60
C LEU A 257 -7.20 9.58 -18.40
N PHE A 258 -7.03 8.45 -17.70
CA PHE A 258 -6.66 7.18 -18.31
C PHE A 258 -7.71 6.12 -17.97
N THR A 259 -8.21 5.41 -18.97
CA THR A 259 -9.17 4.31 -18.78
C THR A 259 -8.79 3.08 -19.60
N SER A 260 -9.16 1.90 -19.11
CA SER A 260 -8.99 0.63 -19.83
C SER A 260 -10.14 0.34 -20.80
N THR A 261 -11.30 0.94 -20.58
CA THR A 261 -12.47 0.90 -21.46
C THR A 261 -12.73 2.27 -22.09
N ASN A 262 -13.38 2.28 -23.26
CA ASN A 262 -13.82 3.52 -23.86
C ASN A 262 -14.87 4.19 -22.95
N LYS A 263 -14.73 5.48 -22.67
CA LYS A 263 -15.83 6.29 -22.14
C LYS A 263 -16.83 6.49 -23.27
N THR A 264 -17.92 5.73 -23.26
CA THR A 264 -19.14 6.17 -23.93
C THR A 264 -19.54 7.51 -23.30
N VAL A 265 -19.58 8.55 -24.14
CA VAL A 265 -20.11 9.87 -23.79
C VAL A 265 -21.61 9.75 -23.58
#